data_AF-W4JXF6-F1
#
_entry.id   AF-W4JXF6-F1
#
_cell.length_a   1.000
_cell.length_b   1.000
_cell.length_c   1.000
_cell.angle_alpha   90.00
_cell.angle_beta   90.00
_cell.angle_gamma   90.00
#
_symmetry.space_group_name_H-M   'P 1'
#
loop_
_entity.id
_entity.type
_entity.pdbx_description
1 polymer ?
#
loop_
_entity_poly.entity_id
_entity_poly.type
_entity_poly.pdbx_seq_one_letter_code
_entity_poly.pdbx_strand_id
1 'polypeptide(L)'
;MFPFAAAHRLRLVAVNQRDYRNSTPLSEEDLALLRSEDDDRRTEYFRRISEDGKEEGEIVLVGWPSGNTVVRPLFAYAYEAPEDLKDALEPYMRAYGLYDVPRRLCGFPDIAGFFRPFPDNSELPPAQQLASFETWMSGYYSHPYVMSRDLKCLMQQLQMNVALGKPPTLCTMTPEDKMAVMDPAAVQDHEMFINSMPHDVYLRGILGKCVTGAWDLADSYDEKAKGEVTRAMITTSSRANHFIHWDEPEKVASVFANFL
;
A
#
# COMPACT_ATOMS: atom_id res chain seq x y z
N MET A 1 -2.27 8.33 14.37
CA MET A 1 -3.05 7.12 14.75
C MET A 1 -2.60 6.50 16.08
N PHE A 2 -1.31 6.22 16.29
CA PHE A 2 -0.76 5.54 17.47
C PHE A 2 -1.24 6.04 18.85
N PRO A 3 -1.32 7.36 19.11
CA PRO A 3 -1.78 7.86 20.41
C PRO A 3 -3.23 7.48 20.76
N PHE A 4 -4.05 7.18 19.74
CA PHE A 4 -5.48 6.86 19.90
C PHE A 4 -5.72 5.35 19.98
N ALA A 5 -4.74 4.52 19.62
CA ALA A 5 -4.90 3.06 19.51
C ALA A 5 -5.34 2.42 20.84
N ALA A 6 -4.72 2.81 21.95
CA ALA A 6 -5.02 2.23 23.26
C ALA A 6 -6.47 2.48 23.72
N ALA A 7 -7.03 3.66 23.43
CA ALA A 7 -8.43 3.98 23.74
C ALA A 7 -9.41 3.07 22.98
N HIS A 8 -8.96 2.55 21.84
CA HIS A 8 -9.68 1.60 21.00
C HIS A 8 -9.27 0.14 21.23
N ARG A 9 -8.50 -0.17 22.29
CA ARG A 9 -7.96 -1.51 22.60
C ARG A 9 -7.09 -2.11 21.48
N LEU A 10 -6.48 -1.25 20.66
CA LEU A 10 -5.54 -1.64 19.62
C LEU A 10 -4.11 -1.51 20.11
N ARG A 11 -3.27 -2.48 19.78
CA ARG A 11 -1.80 -2.37 19.86
C ARG A 11 -1.25 -2.27 18.44
N LEU A 12 -0.80 -1.08 18.06
CA LEU A 12 -0.20 -0.86 16.75
C LEU A 12 1.31 -1.05 16.82
N VAL A 13 1.86 -1.79 15.87
CA VAL A 13 3.29 -1.98 15.67
C VAL A 13 3.61 -1.56 14.23
N ALA A 14 4.41 -0.50 14.05
CA ALA A 14 4.95 -0.14 12.74
C ALA A 14 6.33 -0.77 12.59
N VAL A 15 6.55 -1.44 11.46
CA VAL A 15 7.82 -2.05 11.11
C VAL A 15 8.44 -1.22 9.98
N ASN A 16 9.70 -0.83 10.14
CA ASN A 16 10.43 -0.19 9.04
C ASN A 16 10.85 -1.28 8.05
N GLN A 17 10.49 -1.09 6.77
CA GLN A 17 11.03 -1.93 5.70
C GLN A 17 12.56 -1.78 5.65
N ARG A 18 13.26 -2.83 5.21
CA ARG A 18 14.68 -2.74 4.87
C ARG A 18 14.95 -1.57 3.93
N ASP A 19 16.14 -0.98 4.01
CA ASP A 19 16.55 0.26 3.33
C ASP A 19 15.90 1.57 3.82
N TYR A 20 14.83 1.54 4.63
CA TYR A 20 14.32 2.75 5.27
C TYR A 20 15.20 3.13 6.46
N ARG A 21 15.20 4.42 6.83
CA ARG A 21 15.92 4.93 8.02
C ARG A 21 15.79 4.01 9.25
N ASN A 22 16.92 3.73 9.88
CA ASN A 22 17.05 2.85 11.07
C ASN A 22 16.68 1.37 10.84
N SER A 23 16.61 0.91 9.59
CA SER A 23 16.46 -0.51 9.24
C SER A 23 17.76 -1.07 8.63
N THR A 24 17.79 -2.39 8.40
CA THR A 24 18.89 -3.05 7.65
C THR A 24 18.81 -2.68 6.16
N PRO A 25 19.86 -2.14 5.54
CA PRO A 25 19.87 -1.86 4.10
C PRO A 25 19.59 -3.09 3.24
N LEU A 26 19.09 -2.89 2.04
CA LEU A 26 19.05 -3.94 1.03
C LEU A 26 20.46 -4.29 0.56
N SER A 27 20.69 -5.55 0.23
CA SER A 27 21.97 -5.94 -0.36
C SER A 27 22.05 -5.47 -1.82
N GLU A 28 23.26 -5.29 -2.35
CA GLU A 28 23.45 -5.01 -3.79
C GLU A 28 22.80 -6.06 -4.69
N GLU A 29 22.73 -7.31 -4.23
CA GLU A 29 22.05 -8.39 -4.95
C GLU A 29 20.53 -8.18 -4.99
N ASP A 30 19.92 -7.80 -3.86
CA ASP A 30 18.49 -7.51 -3.77
C ASP A 30 18.11 -6.29 -4.64
N LEU A 31 18.95 -5.24 -4.64
CA LEU A 31 18.77 -4.07 -5.50
C LEU A 31 18.92 -4.43 -6.99
N ALA A 32 19.86 -5.30 -7.35
CA ALA A 32 20.04 -5.75 -8.72
C ALA A 32 18.84 -6.57 -9.24
N LEU A 33 18.21 -7.37 -8.38
CA LEU A 33 16.97 -8.10 -8.72
C LEU A 33 15.82 -7.12 -9.00
N LEU A 34 15.65 -6.10 -8.16
CA LEU A 34 14.60 -5.09 -8.33
C LEU A 34 14.81 -4.21 -9.57
N ARG A 35 16.07 -3.86 -9.89
CA ARG A 35 16.44 -3.03 -11.05
C ARG A 35 16.47 -3.79 -12.38
N SER A 36 16.33 -5.12 -12.35
CA SER A 36 16.35 -5.95 -13.56
C SER A 36 15.22 -5.56 -14.52
N GLU A 37 15.43 -5.71 -15.84
CA GLU A 37 14.35 -5.61 -16.84
C GLU A 37 13.55 -6.92 -16.99
N ASP A 38 13.97 -7.98 -16.29
CA ASP A 38 13.37 -9.31 -16.30
C ASP A 38 12.42 -9.48 -15.10
N ASP A 39 11.15 -9.77 -15.39
CA ASP A 39 10.07 -9.88 -14.40
C ASP A 39 10.18 -11.14 -13.51
N ASP A 40 10.80 -12.21 -14.02
CA ASP A 40 11.04 -13.42 -13.22
C ASP A 40 12.13 -13.15 -12.17
N ARG A 41 13.13 -12.33 -12.52
CA ARG A 41 14.19 -11.92 -11.58
C ARG A 41 13.68 -10.98 -10.49
N ARG A 42 12.75 -10.07 -10.80
CA ARG A 42 12.10 -9.22 -9.80
C ARG A 42 11.30 -10.02 -8.78
N THR A 43 10.73 -11.15 -9.21
CA THR A 43 9.94 -12.04 -8.35
C THR A 43 10.79 -12.72 -7.27
N GLU A 44 12.07 -12.99 -7.54
CA GLU A 44 13.02 -13.62 -6.61
C GLU A 44 13.24 -12.82 -5.32
N TYR A 45 13.23 -11.48 -5.42
CA TYR A 45 13.43 -10.57 -4.28
C TYR A 45 12.45 -10.86 -3.13
N PHE A 46 11.18 -11.08 -3.46
CA PHE A 46 10.12 -11.28 -2.45
C PHE A 46 10.26 -12.58 -1.67
N ARG A 47 11.03 -13.56 -2.16
CA ARG A 47 11.24 -14.84 -1.49
C ARG A 47 12.17 -14.75 -0.27
N ARG A 48 13.01 -13.71 -0.18
CA ARG A 48 14.19 -13.68 0.71
C ARG A 48 13.96 -13.13 2.14
N ILE A 49 12.75 -12.72 2.55
CA ILE A 49 12.55 -11.75 3.65
C ILE A 49 11.77 -12.25 4.89
N SER A 50 11.82 -13.53 5.28
CA SER A 50 10.82 -14.14 6.20
C SER A 50 11.23 -14.66 7.60
N GLU A 51 12.23 -14.14 8.34
CA GLU A 51 12.63 -14.75 9.66
C GLU A 51 12.48 -13.80 10.88
N ASP A 52 11.79 -14.27 11.96
CA ASP A 52 12.04 -14.04 13.41
C ASP A 52 10.76 -13.91 14.29
N GLY A 53 10.56 -14.88 15.22
CA GLY A 53 9.33 -15.06 16.00
C GLY A 53 9.37 -14.69 17.50
N LYS A 54 8.20 -14.32 18.05
CA LYS A 54 7.80 -14.41 19.47
C LYS A 54 6.28 -14.53 19.60
N GLU A 55 5.85 -15.28 20.59
CA GLU A 55 4.48 -15.76 20.80
C GLU A 55 3.75 -14.98 21.90
N GLU A 56 2.66 -14.29 21.53
CA GLU A 56 1.41 -14.07 22.28
C GLU A 56 0.59 -12.91 21.66
N GLY A 57 -0.67 -13.18 21.27
CA GLY A 57 -1.63 -12.18 20.77
C GLY A 57 -2.11 -12.43 19.34
N GLU A 58 -3.30 -11.96 18.99
CA GLU A 58 -3.80 -12.04 17.61
C GLU A 58 -3.12 -10.98 16.72
N ILE A 59 -2.74 -11.38 15.51
CA ILE A 59 -2.03 -10.53 14.55
C ILE A 59 -2.93 -10.28 13.34
N VAL A 60 -3.08 -9.00 13.02
CA VAL A 60 -3.57 -8.55 11.71
C VAL A 60 -2.46 -7.80 11.02
N LEU A 61 -2.02 -8.34 9.88
CA LEU A 61 -1.04 -7.68 9.04
C LEU A 61 -1.75 -6.67 8.16
N VAL A 62 -1.24 -5.45 8.11
CA VAL A 62 -1.85 -4.38 7.31
C VAL A 62 -0.79 -3.83 6.39
N GLY A 63 -1.01 -3.99 5.09
CA GLY A 63 -0.15 -3.38 4.07
C GLY A 63 -0.67 -1.99 3.73
N TRP A 64 0.21 -1.00 3.86
CA TRP A 64 0.00 0.38 3.41
C TRP A 64 1.31 0.91 2.84
N PRO A 65 1.26 1.74 1.82
CA PRO A 65 0.61 1.51 0.54
C PRO A 65 1.46 0.55 -0.30
N SER A 66 2.69 0.94 -0.63
CA SER A 66 3.72 0.08 -1.23
C SER A 66 4.10 -1.08 -0.32
N GLY A 67 3.88 -1.01 1.00
CA GLY A 67 4.03 -2.15 1.91
C GLY A 67 3.20 -3.38 1.49
N ASN A 68 2.16 -3.21 0.68
CA ASN A 68 1.42 -4.33 0.08
C ASN A 68 2.25 -5.16 -0.91
N THR A 69 3.32 -4.62 -1.49
CA THR A 69 4.25 -5.41 -2.34
C THR A 69 5.10 -6.34 -1.50
N VAL A 70 5.27 -6.07 -0.21
CA VAL A 70 6.04 -6.91 0.72
C VAL A 70 5.13 -7.91 1.44
N VAL A 71 3.98 -7.44 1.95
CA VAL A 71 3.07 -8.27 2.75
C VAL A 71 2.33 -9.30 1.89
N ARG A 72 1.96 -8.97 0.64
CA ARG A 72 1.19 -9.90 -0.19
C ARG A 72 1.98 -11.12 -0.66
N PRO A 73 3.26 -11.00 -1.03
CA PRO A 73 4.08 -12.17 -1.30
C PRO A 73 4.22 -13.13 -0.12
N LEU A 74 4.20 -12.66 1.14
CA LEU A 74 4.19 -13.55 2.30
C LEU A 74 3.06 -14.56 2.21
N PHE A 75 1.89 -14.15 1.71
CA PHE A 75 0.75 -15.05 1.50
C PHE A 75 0.84 -15.79 0.16
N ALA A 76 1.23 -15.11 -0.91
CA ALA A 76 1.32 -15.70 -2.25
C ALA A 76 2.35 -16.84 -2.33
N TYR A 77 3.37 -16.79 -1.47
CA TYR A 77 4.47 -17.75 -1.37
C TYR A 77 4.49 -18.40 0.02
N ALA A 78 3.38 -18.38 0.77
CA ALA A 78 3.32 -18.99 2.11
C ALA A 78 3.72 -20.47 2.09
N TYR A 79 3.49 -21.18 0.98
CA TYR A 79 3.92 -22.56 0.82
C TYR A 79 5.45 -22.73 0.73
N GLU A 80 6.19 -21.70 0.33
CA GLU A 80 7.66 -21.67 0.26
C GLU A 80 8.30 -21.21 1.59
N ALA A 81 7.50 -20.71 2.54
CA ALA A 81 8.01 -20.28 3.84
C ALA A 81 8.57 -21.47 4.65
N PRO A 82 9.55 -21.24 5.55
CA PRO A 82 9.99 -22.24 6.52
C PRO A 82 8.82 -22.78 7.35
N GLU A 83 8.78 -24.09 7.62
CA GLU A 83 7.67 -24.71 8.38
C GLU A 83 7.59 -24.17 9.82
N ASP A 84 8.73 -23.92 10.46
CA ASP A 84 8.80 -23.30 11.78
C ASP A 84 8.22 -21.88 11.80
N LEU A 85 8.38 -21.11 10.72
CA LEU A 85 7.72 -19.82 10.56
C LEU A 85 6.21 -19.96 10.41
N LYS A 86 5.74 -20.94 9.62
CA LYS A 86 4.30 -21.20 9.46
C LYS A 86 3.69 -21.61 10.79
N ASP A 87 4.30 -22.56 11.48
CA ASP A 87 3.89 -23.04 12.81
C ASP A 87 3.87 -21.88 13.83
N ALA A 88 4.84 -20.96 13.75
CA ALA A 88 4.90 -19.81 14.64
C ALA A 88 3.86 -18.73 14.32
N LEU A 89 3.43 -18.56 13.06
CA LEU A 89 2.51 -17.48 12.66
C LEU A 89 1.04 -17.93 12.59
N GLU A 90 0.78 -19.17 12.17
CA GLU A 90 -0.57 -19.72 11.97
C GLU A 90 -1.48 -19.54 13.20
N PRO A 91 -1.03 -19.76 14.45
CA PRO A 91 -1.87 -19.60 15.63
C PRO A 91 -2.33 -18.16 15.87
N TYR A 92 -1.60 -17.16 15.35
CA TYR A 92 -1.81 -15.74 15.64
C TYR A 92 -2.45 -14.98 14.49
N MET A 93 -2.22 -15.38 13.25
CA MET A 93 -2.75 -14.67 12.08
C MET A 93 -4.29 -14.74 12.03
N ARG A 94 -4.94 -13.58 11.90
CA ARG A 94 -6.41 -13.48 11.82
C ARG A 94 -6.92 -12.84 10.54
N ALA A 95 -6.25 -11.79 10.10
CA ALA A 95 -6.65 -11.06 8.91
C ALA A 95 -5.47 -10.39 8.23
N TYR A 96 -5.72 -10.00 6.98
CA TYR A 96 -4.84 -9.15 6.21
C TYR A 96 -5.62 -7.91 5.73
N GLY A 97 -5.12 -6.73 6.06
CA GLY A 97 -5.70 -5.44 5.68
C GLY A 97 -5.02 -4.86 4.45
N LEU A 98 -5.77 -4.75 3.34
CA LEU A 98 -5.39 -3.95 2.17
C LEU A 98 -5.72 -2.47 2.43
N TYR A 99 -4.80 -1.74 3.05
CA TYR A 99 -5.04 -0.34 3.42
C TYR A 99 -4.56 0.61 2.30
N ASP A 100 -5.55 1.19 1.62
CA ASP A 100 -5.40 2.23 0.58
C ASP A 100 -4.36 1.90 -0.52
N VAL A 101 -4.41 0.67 -1.03
CA VAL A 101 -3.48 0.17 -2.04
C VAL A 101 -3.80 0.70 -3.45
N PRO A 102 -2.78 1.17 -4.22
CA PRO A 102 -2.97 1.54 -5.62
C PRO A 102 -3.41 0.36 -6.51
N ARG A 103 -4.35 0.62 -7.42
CA ARG A 103 -4.88 -0.34 -8.40
C ARG A 103 -3.79 -1.14 -9.14
N ARG A 104 -2.70 -0.48 -9.54
CA ARG A 104 -1.59 -1.13 -10.26
C ARG A 104 -0.90 -2.21 -9.42
N LEU A 105 -0.69 -1.95 -8.13
CA LEU A 105 -0.07 -2.93 -7.23
C LEU A 105 -0.99 -4.14 -7.01
N CYS A 106 -2.30 -3.99 -7.26
CA CYS A 106 -3.24 -5.11 -7.33
C CYS A 106 -3.19 -5.90 -8.64
N GLY A 107 -2.29 -5.58 -9.58
CA GLY A 107 -2.14 -6.26 -10.86
C GLY A 107 -3.17 -5.87 -11.91
N PHE A 108 -3.96 -4.83 -11.67
CA PHE A 108 -4.91 -4.33 -12.66
C PHE A 108 -4.21 -3.42 -13.67
N PRO A 109 -4.63 -3.43 -14.94
CA PRO A 109 -4.06 -2.57 -15.97
C PRO A 109 -4.30 -1.09 -15.67
N ASP A 110 -3.36 -0.29 -16.17
CA ASP A 110 -3.48 1.16 -16.24
C ASP A 110 -4.73 1.57 -17.03
N ILE A 111 -5.29 2.71 -16.65
CA ILE A 111 -6.45 3.29 -17.32
C ILE A 111 -5.97 4.54 -18.06
N ALA A 112 -6.20 4.57 -19.38
CA ALA A 112 -5.85 5.72 -20.20
C ALA A 112 -6.50 7.00 -19.65
N GLY A 113 -5.74 8.10 -19.60
CA GLY A 113 -6.21 9.40 -19.13
C GLY A 113 -5.95 9.69 -17.63
N PHE A 114 -5.49 8.72 -16.84
CA PHE A 114 -5.07 8.96 -15.46
C PHE A 114 -3.58 9.27 -15.38
N PHE A 115 -3.24 10.35 -14.68
CA PHE A 115 -1.86 10.77 -14.45
C PHE A 115 -1.09 9.76 -13.60
N ARG A 116 0.15 9.47 -14.01
CA ARG A 116 1.07 8.56 -13.35
C ARG A 116 2.33 9.32 -12.96
N PRO A 117 2.60 9.50 -11.65
CA PRO A 117 3.58 10.46 -11.18
C PRO A 117 5.01 10.20 -11.65
N PHE A 118 5.45 8.95 -11.81
CA PHE A 118 6.80 8.65 -12.31
C PHE A 118 6.86 8.52 -13.84
N PRO A 119 6.06 7.66 -14.51
CA PRO A 119 6.16 7.51 -15.97
C PRO A 119 5.89 8.82 -16.73
N ASP A 120 4.88 9.58 -16.32
CA ASP A 120 4.47 10.79 -17.04
C ASP A 120 5.38 11.99 -16.73
N ASN A 121 6.28 11.87 -15.74
CA ASN A 121 7.33 12.86 -15.42
C ASN A 121 8.75 12.33 -15.61
N SER A 122 8.92 11.24 -16.37
CA SER A 122 10.21 10.56 -16.53
C SER A 122 11.32 11.46 -17.10
N GLU A 123 10.96 12.52 -17.83
CA GLU A 123 11.89 13.52 -18.36
C GLU A 123 12.32 14.58 -17.34
N LEU A 124 11.63 14.70 -16.19
CA LEU A 124 11.96 15.68 -15.16
C LEU A 124 13.16 15.21 -14.31
N PRO A 125 13.92 16.15 -13.71
CA PRO A 125 14.93 15.81 -12.71
C PRO A 125 14.32 15.04 -11.52
N PRO A 126 15.06 14.10 -10.87
CA PRO A 126 14.53 13.27 -9.78
C PRO A 126 13.85 14.04 -8.64
N ALA A 127 14.40 15.21 -8.26
CA ALA A 127 13.79 16.06 -7.24
C ALA A 127 12.41 16.62 -7.64
N GLN A 128 12.21 16.91 -8.93
CA GLN A 128 10.92 17.38 -9.45
C GLN A 128 9.92 16.23 -9.60
N GLN A 129 10.39 15.03 -9.97
CA GLN A 129 9.56 13.82 -9.95
C GLN A 129 9.05 13.54 -8.53
N LEU A 130 9.94 13.62 -7.53
CA LEU A 130 9.57 13.44 -6.12
C LEU A 130 8.53 14.48 -5.67
N ALA A 131 8.74 15.77 -5.97
CA ALA A 131 7.78 16.82 -5.60
C ALA A 131 6.40 16.63 -6.26
N SER A 132 6.38 16.20 -7.53
CA SER A 132 5.16 15.83 -8.25
C SER A 132 4.45 14.64 -7.61
N PHE A 133 5.21 13.60 -7.24
CA PHE A 133 4.72 12.43 -6.54
C PHE A 133 4.15 12.75 -5.16
N GLU A 134 4.85 13.55 -4.33
CA GLU A 134 4.38 13.99 -3.02
C GLU A 134 3.01 14.68 -3.12
N THR A 135 2.90 15.58 -4.10
CA THR A 135 1.71 16.36 -4.38
C THR A 135 0.55 15.47 -4.83
N TRP A 136 0.82 14.56 -5.76
CA TRP A 136 -0.17 13.61 -6.27
C TRP A 136 -0.63 12.64 -5.18
N MET A 137 0.28 12.05 -4.42
CA MET A 137 -0.03 11.03 -3.43
C MET A 137 -0.78 11.62 -2.23
N SER A 138 -0.42 12.82 -1.78
CA SER A 138 -1.08 13.46 -0.63
C SER A 138 -2.20 14.43 -0.99
N GLY A 139 -2.56 14.50 -2.28
CA GLY A 139 -3.61 15.38 -2.78
C GLY A 139 -5.01 14.96 -2.32
N TYR A 140 -5.91 15.95 -2.24
CA TYR A 140 -7.33 15.70 -1.98
C TYR A 140 -8.12 15.74 -3.27
N TYR A 141 -8.75 14.62 -3.61
CA TYR A 141 -9.47 14.45 -4.87
C TYR A 141 -10.99 14.49 -4.67
N SER A 142 -11.70 15.22 -5.53
CA SER A 142 -13.17 15.26 -5.52
C SER A 142 -13.71 14.17 -6.42
N HIS A 143 -14.40 13.20 -5.82
CA HIS A 143 -15.03 12.09 -6.54
C HIS A 143 -16.52 12.04 -6.17
N PRO A 144 -17.38 12.84 -6.83
CA PRO A 144 -18.77 13.02 -6.39
C PRO A 144 -19.60 11.74 -6.42
N TYR A 145 -19.21 10.74 -7.24
CA TYR A 145 -19.97 9.49 -7.41
C TYR A 145 -19.06 8.25 -7.47
N VAL A 146 -18.20 8.05 -6.46
CA VAL A 146 -17.31 6.86 -6.39
C VAL A 146 -18.04 5.52 -6.51
N MET A 147 -19.29 5.43 -6.05
CA MET A 147 -20.08 4.20 -6.09
C MET A 147 -20.69 3.93 -7.47
N SER A 148 -20.66 4.90 -8.40
CA SER A 148 -21.19 4.72 -9.76
C SER A 148 -20.39 3.72 -10.59
N ARG A 149 -19.16 3.41 -10.17
CA ARG A 149 -18.17 2.63 -10.94
C ARG A 149 -17.86 3.24 -12.32
N ASP A 150 -18.26 4.50 -12.58
CA ASP A 150 -17.92 5.24 -13.79
C ASP A 150 -16.61 6.01 -13.58
N LEU A 151 -15.62 5.69 -14.40
CA LEU A 151 -14.31 6.34 -14.39
C LEU A 151 -14.39 7.84 -14.71
N LYS A 152 -15.46 8.31 -15.36
CA LYS A 152 -15.72 9.74 -15.60
C LYS A 152 -16.07 10.50 -14.32
N CYS A 153 -16.55 9.80 -13.29
CA CYS A 153 -16.84 10.39 -11.98
C CYS A 153 -15.60 10.48 -11.08
N LEU A 154 -14.46 9.94 -11.54
CA LEU A 154 -13.16 10.09 -10.89
C LEU A 154 -12.43 11.30 -11.51
N MET A 155 -11.76 12.08 -10.67
CA MET A 155 -11.00 13.25 -11.10
C MET A 155 -9.69 12.76 -11.76
N GLN A 156 -9.52 13.05 -13.05
CA GLN A 156 -8.44 12.50 -13.89
C GLN A 156 -7.20 13.39 -14.02
N GLN A 157 -7.24 14.65 -13.57
CA GLN A 157 -6.13 15.59 -13.68
C GLN A 157 -6.00 16.53 -12.47
N LEU A 158 -4.79 17.10 -12.33
CA LEU A 158 -4.29 18.15 -11.43
C LEU A 158 -5.16 19.44 -11.40
N GLN A 159 -6.47 19.36 -11.14
CA GLN A 159 -7.17 20.45 -10.46
C GLN A 159 -6.86 20.35 -8.97
N MET A 160 -5.59 20.56 -8.69
CA MET A 160 -5.02 20.71 -7.37
C MET A 160 -5.85 21.67 -6.52
N ASN A 161 -6.36 21.14 -5.41
CA ASN A 161 -6.68 21.87 -4.18
C ASN A 161 -7.78 22.95 -4.19
N VAL A 162 -8.44 23.26 -5.31
CA VAL A 162 -9.49 24.30 -5.28
C VAL A 162 -10.82 23.77 -4.70
N ALA A 163 -11.16 22.50 -4.93
CA ALA A 163 -12.48 21.98 -4.57
C ALA A 163 -12.68 21.74 -3.05
N LEU A 164 -11.60 21.50 -2.30
CA LEU A 164 -11.68 21.20 -0.85
C LEU A 164 -10.95 22.21 0.04
N GLY A 165 -10.17 23.14 -0.54
CA GLY A 165 -9.45 24.18 0.22
C GLY A 165 -8.39 23.66 1.19
N LYS A 166 -7.98 22.39 1.07
CA LYS A 166 -6.94 21.77 1.89
C LYS A 166 -5.67 21.56 1.07
N PRO A 167 -4.49 21.98 1.57
CA PRO A 167 -3.21 21.64 0.94
C PRO A 167 -2.93 20.12 1.08
N PRO A 168 -2.13 19.53 0.18
CA PRO A 168 -1.73 18.12 0.29
C PRO A 168 -0.94 17.88 1.58
N THR A 169 -1.18 16.76 2.29
CA THR A 169 -0.61 16.52 3.62
C THR A 169 0.91 16.65 3.65
N LEU A 170 1.60 16.01 2.71
CA LEU A 170 3.07 16.07 2.64
C LEU A 170 3.53 17.51 2.41
N CYS A 171 2.80 18.30 1.62
CA CYS A 171 3.16 19.69 1.35
C CYS A 171 3.00 20.63 2.57
N THR A 172 2.34 20.19 3.65
CA THR A 172 2.20 20.98 4.89
C THR A 172 3.31 20.73 5.91
N MET A 173 4.09 19.67 5.73
CA MET A 173 5.16 19.29 6.66
C MET A 173 6.37 20.21 6.53
N THR A 174 7.05 20.45 7.65
CA THR A 174 8.38 21.06 7.65
C THR A 174 9.39 20.13 6.96
N PRO A 175 10.52 20.65 6.45
CA PRO A 175 11.59 19.79 5.93
C PRO A 175 12.06 18.74 6.94
N GLU A 176 12.17 19.11 8.22
CA GLU A 176 12.56 18.21 9.31
C GLU A 176 11.54 17.09 9.51
N ASP A 177 10.24 17.42 9.55
CA ASP A 177 9.17 16.43 9.71
C ASP A 177 9.13 15.49 8.50
N LYS A 178 9.26 16.03 7.28
CA LYS A 178 9.35 15.20 6.07
C LYS A 178 10.51 14.23 6.14
N MET A 179 11.70 14.72 6.50
CA MET A 179 12.87 13.88 6.65
C MET A 179 12.66 12.81 7.72
N ALA A 180 11.83 13.01 8.73
CA ALA A 180 11.57 12.01 9.76
C ALA A 180 10.66 10.85 9.27
N VAL A 181 9.82 11.09 8.27
CA VAL A 181 8.80 10.12 7.80
C VAL A 181 8.98 9.66 6.36
N MET A 182 9.93 10.24 5.63
CA MET A 182 10.22 9.95 4.23
C MET A 182 11.71 9.67 4.04
N ASP A 183 11.99 8.71 3.16
CA ASP A 183 13.35 8.39 2.73
C ASP A 183 13.48 8.60 1.21
N PRO A 184 14.01 9.75 0.76
CA PRO A 184 14.15 10.05 -0.66
C PRO A 184 15.05 9.07 -1.41
N ALA A 185 16.02 8.46 -0.72
CA ALA A 185 16.91 7.47 -1.33
C ALA A 185 16.13 6.18 -1.62
N ALA A 186 15.40 5.66 -0.62
CA ALA A 186 14.51 4.52 -0.81
C ALA A 186 13.51 4.74 -1.96
N VAL A 187 12.98 5.97 -2.08
CA VAL A 187 12.06 6.31 -3.19
C VAL A 187 12.75 6.12 -4.55
N GLN A 188 13.97 6.63 -4.70
CA GLN A 188 14.73 6.57 -5.95
C GLN A 188 15.27 5.17 -6.24
N ASP A 189 15.72 4.47 -5.20
CA ASP A 189 16.45 3.21 -5.34
C ASP A 189 15.54 2.02 -5.67
N HIS A 190 14.32 1.98 -5.11
CA HIS A 190 13.42 0.85 -5.33
C HIS A 190 11.94 1.22 -5.50
N GLU A 191 11.37 2.19 -4.77
CA GLU A 191 9.93 2.48 -4.89
C GLU A 191 9.54 2.98 -6.28
N MET A 192 10.39 3.79 -6.93
CA MET A 192 10.17 4.21 -8.31
C MET A 192 10.08 3.03 -9.26
N PHE A 193 10.92 2.01 -9.09
CA PHE A 193 10.92 0.81 -9.91
C PHE A 193 9.70 -0.03 -9.63
N ILE A 194 9.40 -0.33 -8.36
CA ILE A 194 8.19 -1.03 -7.91
C ILE A 194 6.97 -0.34 -8.53
N ASN A 195 6.77 0.95 -8.30
CA ASN A 195 5.59 1.66 -8.81
C ASN A 195 5.57 1.80 -10.34
N SER A 196 6.69 1.58 -11.03
CA SER A 196 6.80 1.62 -12.50
C SER A 196 6.75 0.24 -13.17
N MET A 197 6.80 -0.86 -12.42
CA MET A 197 6.73 -2.22 -12.99
C MET A 197 5.45 -2.43 -13.80
N PRO A 198 5.50 -3.23 -14.88
CA PRO A 198 4.32 -3.64 -15.61
C PRO A 198 3.29 -4.32 -14.67
N HIS A 199 2.01 -3.98 -14.82
CA HIS A 199 0.95 -4.50 -13.94
C HIS A 199 0.85 -6.03 -13.96
N ASP A 200 1.24 -6.65 -15.07
CA ASP A 200 1.28 -8.08 -15.27
C ASP A 200 2.37 -8.79 -14.44
N VAL A 201 3.38 -8.07 -13.96
CA VAL A 201 4.33 -8.59 -12.95
C VAL A 201 3.62 -8.82 -11.63
N TYR A 202 2.82 -7.85 -11.18
CA TYR A 202 2.00 -7.99 -9.99
C TYR A 202 0.90 -9.04 -10.16
N LEU A 203 0.30 -9.08 -11.36
CA LEU A 203 -0.69 -10.09 -11.69
C LEU A 203 -0.08 -11.49 -11.68
N ARG A 204 1.12 -11.72 -12.22
CA ARG A 204 1.72 -13.05 -12.30
C ARG A 204 2.43 -13.47 -11.01
N GLY A 205 3.20 -12.56 -10.42
CA GLY A 205 4.01 -12.82 -9.23
C GLY A 205 3.20 -12.85 -7.93
N ILE A 206 2.14 -12.05 -7.82
CA ILE A 206 1.40 -11.92 -6.55
C ILE A 206 -0.04 -12.40 -6.70
N LEU A 207 -0.81 -11.81 -7.62
CA LEU A 207 -2.26 -12.05 -7.69
C LEU A 207 -2.63 -13.41 -8.32
N GLY A 208 -1.86 -13.85 -9.31
CA GLY A 208 -2.01 -15.12 -10.04
C GLY A 208 -1.55 -16.33 -9.22
N LYS A 209 -0.92 -16.07 -8.07
CA LYS A 209 -0.67 -17.07 -7.02
C LYS A 209 -1.68 -16.96 -5.88
N CYS A 210 -2.23 -15.76 -5.64
CA CYS A 210 -3.38 -15.51 -4.78
C CYS A 210 -4.73 -15.52 -5.52
N VAL A 211 -4.93 -16.38 -6.54
CA VAL A 211 -6.12 -16.35 -7.44
C VAL A 211 -7.44 -16.36 -6.66
N THR A 212 -7.45 -17.01 -5.49
CA THR A 212 -8.57 -16.96 -4.54
C THR A 212 -8.80 -15.55 -4.01
N GLY A 213 -7.80 -14.83 -3.51
CA GLY A 213 -7.96 -13.50 -2.92
C GLY A 213 -8.48 -12.41 -3.88
N ALA A 214 -8.24 -12.55 -5.19
CA ALA A 214 -8.78 -11.63 -6.20
C ALA A 214 -10.24 -11.93 -6.56
N TRP A 215 -10.59 -13.22 -6.65
CA TRP A 215 -11.97 -13.67 -6.80
C TRP A 215 -12.76 -13.37 -5.53
N ASP A 216 -12.22 -13.68 -4.35
CA ASP A 216 -12.81 -13.37 -3.05
C ASP A 216 -13.07 -11.87 -2.86
N LEU A 217 -12.19 -10.99 -3.35
CA LEU A 217 -12.41 -9.54 -3.29
C LEU A 217 -13.50 -9.08 -4.28
N ALA A 218 -13.53 -9.64 -5.49
CA ALA A 218 -14.56 -9.35 -6.49
C ALA A 218 -15.93 -9.90 -6.07
N ASP A 219 -15.96 -11.15 -5.60
CA ASP A 219 -17.12 -11.85 -5.06
C ASP A 219 -17.62 -11.15 -3.80
N SER A 220 -16.74 -10.73 -2.88
CA SER A 220 -17.15 -9.94 -1.71
C SER A 220 -17.76 -8.58 -2.07
N TYR A 221 -17.32 -7.96 -3.17
CA TYR A 221 -17.98 -6.74 -3.68
C TYR A 221 -19.40 -7.03 -4.19
N ASP A 222 -19.60 -8.17 -4.85
CA ASP A 222 -20.88 -8.58 -5.42
C ASP A 222 -21.84 -9.17 -4.36
N GLU A 223 -21.33 -9.87 -3.35
CA GLU A 223 -22.06 -10.36 -2.18
C GLU A 223 -22.47 -9.22 -1.25
N LYS A 224 -21.58 -8.23 -1.00
CA LYS A 224 -21.95 -7.00 -0.27
C LYS A 224 -23.05 -6.22 -1.00
N ALA A 225 -23.02 -6.19 -2.33
CA ALA A 225 -24.08 -5.57 -3.12
C ALA A 225 -25.44 -6.29 -3.00
N LYS A 226 -25.43 -7.57 -2.58
CA LYS A 226 -26.62 -8.38 -2.30
C LYS A 226 -27.04 -8.36 -0.82
N GLY A 227 -26.30 -7.70 0.06
CA GLY A 227 -26.57 -7.63 1.49
C GLY A 227 -26.16 -8.89 2.27
N GLU A 228 -25.31 -9.72 1.71
CA GLU A 228 -24.79 -10.93 2.34
C GLU A 228 -23.58 -10.59 3.24
N VAL A 229 -23.41 -11.34 4.33
CA VAL A 229 -22.27 -11.16 5.25
C VAL A 229 -21.03 -11.75 4.59
N THR A 230 -20.12 -10.88 4.15
CA THR A 230 -18.88 -11.27 3.47
C THR A 230 -17.72 -11.42 4.46
N ARG A 231 -16.77 -12.32 4.16
CA ARG A 231 -15.49 -12.41 4.89
C ARG A 231 -14.57 -11.20 4.65
N ALA A 232 -14.80 -10.43 3.58
CA ALA A 232 -14.10 -9.18 3.35
C ALA A 232 -14.96 -7.98 3.75
N MET A 233 -14.46 -7.15 4.65
CA MET A 233 -15.09 -5.88 4.99
C MET A 233 -14.42 -4.75 4.19
N ILE A 234 -15.24 -3.94 3.52
CA ILE A 234 -14.77 -2.80 2.72
C ILE A 234 -15.28 -1.52 3.34
N THR A 235 -14.36 -0.68 3.83
CA THR A 235 -14.64 0.64 4.39
C THR A 235 -14.04 1.70 3.49
N THR A 236 -14.84 2.72 3.15
CA THR A 236 -14.38 3.91 2.44
C THR A 236 -14.53 5.13 3.34
N SER A 237 -13.55 6.03 3.29
CA SER A 237 -13.62 7.31 4.01
C SER A 237 -13.87 8.43 2.99
N SER A 238 -14.82 9.31 3.27
CA SER A 238 -15.03 10.51 2.48
C SER A 238 -14.13 11.65 2.98
N ARG A 239 -13.77 12.55 2.05
CA ARG A 239 -12.96 13.77 2.30
C ARG A 239 -11.58 13.48 2.91
N ALA A 240 -11.02 12.32 2.57
CA ALA A 240 -9.72 11.85 3.00
C ALA A 240 -8.76 11.77 1.80
N ASN A 241 -7.46 11.87 2.07
CA ASN A 241 -6.41 11.52 1.14
C ASN A 241 -5.69 10.25 1.61
N HIS A 242 -4.61 9.90 0.92
CA HIS A 242 -3.78 8.74 1.19
C HIS A 242 -3.15 8.69 2.60
N PHE A 243 -3.01 9.86 3.22
CA PHE A 243 -2.37 10.05 4.52
C PHE A 243 -3.39 10.40 5.62
N ILE A 244 -4.64 9.95 5.49
CA ILE A 244 -5.70 10.17 6.48
C ILE A 244 -5.32 9.78 7.92
N HIS A 245 -4.41 8.81 8.12
CA HIS A 245 -3.94 8.43 9.46
C HIS A 245 -3.03 9.47 10.13
N TRP A 246 -2.54 10.46 9.36
CA TRP A 246 -1.90 11.69 9.84
C TRP A 246 -2.90 12.83 9.99
N ASP A 247 -3.84 13.00 9.05
CA ASP A 247 -4.80 14.11 9.06
C ASP A 247 -5.97 13.92 10.05
N GLU A 248 -6.53 12.72 10.11
CA GLU A 248 -7.65 12.31 10.98
C GLU A 248 -7.29 11.04 11.77
N PRO A 249 -6.24 11.09 12.62
CA PRO A 249 -5.63 9.90 13.24
C PRO A 249 -6.58 9.11 14.14
N GLU A 250 -7.51 9.77 14.81
CA GLU A 250 -8.52 9.15 15.68
C GLU A 250 -9.60 8.43 14.86
N LYS A 251 -10.07 9.07 13.77
CA LYS A 251 -11.03 8.45 12.83
C LYS A 251 -10.47 7.16 12.26
N VAL A 252 -9.19 7.14 11.87
CA VAL A 252 -8.55 5.91 11.39
C VAL A 252 -8.46 4.87 12.50
N ALA A 253 -8.03 5.24 13.71
CA ALA A 253 -7.98 4.31 14.83
C ALA A 253 -9.36 3.68 15.11
N SER A 254 -10.43 4.47 15.07
CA SER A 254 -11.79 3.97 15.21
C SER A 254 -12.22 3.05 14.07
N VAL A 255 -11.82 3.32 12.82
CA VAL A 255 -12.11 2.43 11.69
C VAL A 255 -11.44 1.08 11.87
N PHE A 256 -10.17 1.06 12.27
CA PHE A 256 -9.44 -0.18 12.55
C PHE A 256 -10.05 -0.95 13.73
N ALA A 257 -10.50 -0.24 14.76
CA ALA A 257 -11.13 -0.85 15.94
C ALA A 257 -12.50 -1.45 15.67
N ASN A 258 -13.22 -0.94 14.66
CA ASN A 258 -14.49 -1.53 14.23
C ASN A 258 -14.26 -2.70 13.26
N PHE A 259 -13.04 -2.88 12.76
CA PHE A 259 -12.66 -3.93 11.80
C PHE A 259 -12.06 -5.16 12.50
N LEU A 260 -11.46 -4.97 13.69
CA LEU A 260 -10.74 -5.97 14.49
C LEU A 260 -11.53 -6.31 15.77
#